data_AF-A0A7W4ACK9-F1
#
_entry.id   AF-A0A7W4ACK9-F1
#
_cell.length_a   1.000
_cell.length_b   1.000
_cell.length_c   1.000
_cell.angle_alpha   90.00
_cell.angle_beta   90.00
_cell.angle_gamma   90.00
#
_symmetry.space_group_name_H-M   'P 1'
#
loop_
_entity.id
_entity.type
_entity.pdbx_description
1 polymer ?
#
loop_
_entity_poly.entity_id
_entity_poly.type
_entity_poly.pdbx_seq_one_letter_code
_entity_poly.pdbx_strand_id
1 'polypeptide(L)'
;MNESSIYAKLEFLRDQFINGKLMPCVDIKLEIDGQIFTQNVWLEPHELGNVVVVMLATNKLFISNKYCLGLIQANDGTNELLSNEQLWEIGIP
;
A
#
# COMPACT_ATOMS: atom_id res chain seq x y z
N MET A 1 1.71 1.47 -18.12
CA MET A 1 0.87 2.25 -17.19
C MET A 1 1.65 3.48 -16.74
N ASN A 2 0.99 4.63 -16.56
CA ASN A 2 1.64 5.77 -15.91
C ASN A 2 1.54 5.62 -14.39
N GLU A 3 2.37 6.38 -13.67
CA GLU A 3 2.43 6.32 -12.21
C GLU A 3 1.12 6.75 -11.54
N SER A 4 0.43 7.74 -12.12
CA SER A 4 -0.87 8.23 -11.62
C SER A 4 -1.93 7.13 -11.53
N SER A 5 -2.04 6.24 -12.53
CA SER A 5 -3.01 5.14 -12.48
C SER A 5 -2.66 4.07 -11.44
N ILE A 6 -1.37 3.88 -11.14
CA ILE A 6 -0.92 2.96 -10.08
C ILE A 6 -1.32 3.53 -8.71
N TYR A 7 -1.08 4.82 -8.48
CA TYR A 7 -1.48 5.47 -7.22
C TYR A 7 -3.00 5.51 -7.04
N ALA A 8 -3.78 5.74 -8.10
CA ALA A 8 -5.24 5.62 -8.02
C ALA A 8 -5.68 4.20 -7.60
N LYS A 9 -4.97 3.16 -8.05
CA LYS A 9 -5.25 1.79 -7.60
C LYS A 9 -4.84 1.56 -6.15
N LEU A 10 -3.71 2.12 -5.71
CA LEU A 10 -3.29 2.05 -4.31
C LEU A 10 -4.30 2.75 -3.38
N GLU A 11 -4.81 3.91 -3.77
CA GLU A 11 -5.87 4.61 -3.04
C GLU A 11 -7.12 3.74 -2.91
N PHE A 12 -7.57 3.14 -4.02
CA PHE A 12 -8.69 2.20 -4.01
C PHE A 12 -8.46 1.02 -3.06
N LEU A 13 -7.27 0.41 -3.07
CA LEU A 13 -6.93 -0.72 -2.20
C LEU A 13 -6.88 -0.31 -0.72
N ARG A 14 -6.31 0.87 -0.42
CA ARG A 14 -6.31 1.46 0.91
C ARG A 14 -7.74 1.68 1.41
N ASP A 15 -8.63 2.19 0.57
CA ASP A 15 -10.05 2.33 0.91
C ASP A 15 -10.74 0.99 1.13
N GLN A 16 -10.39 -0.06 0.35
CA GLN A 16 -10.90 -1.41 0.61
C GLN A 16 -10.44 -1.92 1.98
N PHE A 17 -9.21 -1.63 2.39
CA PHE A 17 -8.70 -2.00 3.71
C PHE A 17 -9.47 -1.29 4.82
N ILE A 18 -9.61 0.04 4.72
CA ILE A 18 -10.37 0.87 5.68
C ILE A 18 -11.80 0.35 5.85
N ASN A 19 -12.44 -0.07 4.76
CA ASN A 19 -13.80 -0.61 4.76
C ASN A 19 -13.90 -2.10 5.15
N GLY A 20 -12.80 -2.74 5.57
CA GLY A 20 -12.76 -4.15 5.98
C GLY A 20 -12.93 -5.16 4.84
N LYS A 21 -12.81 -4.72 3.59
CA LYS A 21 -12.94 -5.55 2.38
C LYS A 21 -11.62 -6.13 1.90
N LEU A 22 -10.50 -5.56 2.35
CA LEU A 22 -9.15 -6.05 2.09
C LEU A 22 -8.48 -6.39 3.42
N MET A 23 -7.89 -7.58 3.48
CA MET A 23 -7.11 -8.06 4.63
C MET A 23 -5.61 -8.02 4.30
N PRO A 24 -4.73 -8.07 5.32
CA PRO A 24 -3.31 -8.24 5.11
C PRO A 24 -3.01 -9.44 4.21
N CYS A 25 -2.11 -9.24 3.28
CA CYS A 25 -1.78 -10.25 2.27
C CYS A 25 -0.33 -10.10 1.81
N VAL A 26 0.22 -11.22 1.34
CA VAL A 26 1.60 -11.28 0.85
C VAL A 26 1.61 -11.97 -0.50
N ASP A 27 2.36 -11.40 -1.43
CA ASP A 27 2.60 -11.93 -2.77
C ASP A 27 1.35 -12.26 -3.61
N ILE A 28 0.28 -11.49 -3.44
CA ILE A 28 -0.94 -11.66 -4.23
C ILE A 28 -0.77 -11.05 -5.62
N LYS A 29 -1.05 -11.83 -6.67
CA LYS A 29 -1.03 -11.31 -8.04
C LYS A 29 -2.26 -10.44 -8.28
N LEU A 30 -2.02 -9.23 -8.75
CA LEU A 30 -3.05 -8.29 -9.19
C LEU A 30 -2.76 -7.85 -10.61
N GLU A 31 -3.71 -8.08 -11.52
CA GLU A 31 -3.62 -7.57 -12.88
C GLU A 31 -4.29 -6.19 -12.96
N ILE A 32 -3.56 -5.22 -13.51
CA ILE A 32 -4.05 -3.86 -13.76
C ILE A 32 -3.67 -3.49 -15.19
N ASP A 33 -4.66 -3.24 -16.04
CA ASP A 33 -4.49 -2.89 -17.45
C ASP A 33 -3.52 -3.82 -18.22
N GLY A 34 -3.62 -5.14 -17.98
CA GLY A 34 -2.78 -6.15 -18.63
C GLY A 34 -1.36 -6.28 -18.06
N GLN A 35 -1.01 -5.50 -17.03
CA GLN A 35 0.25 -5.60 -16.32
C GLN A 35 0.05 -6.32 -14.97
N ILE A 36 0.90 -7.31 -14.68
CA ILE A 36 0.86 -8.05 -13.42
C ILE A 36 1.69 -7.32 -12.38
N PHE A 37 1.07 -7.07 -11.23
CA PHE A 37 1.67 -6.56 -10.02
C PHE A 37 1.62 -7.62 -8.93
N THR A 38 2.58 -7.54 -8.02
CA THR A 38 2.54 -8.21 -6.73
C THR A 38 2.00 -7.23 -5.70
N GLN A 39 0.85 -7.54 -5.13
CA GLN A 39 0.22 -6.81 -4.04
C GLN A 39 0.67 -7.37 -2.70
N ASN A 40 1.06 -6.48 -1.80
CA ASN A 40 1.32 -6.78 -0.40
C ASN A 40 0.59 -5.76 0.48
N VAL A 41 0.00 -6.24 1.58
CA VAL A 41 -0.63 -5.41 2.60
C VAL A 41 -0.21 -5.94 3.96
N TRP A 42 0.38 -5.09 4.79
CA TRP A 42 0.82 -5.47 6.14
C TRP A 42 0.60 -4.34 7.13
N LEU A 43 0.72 -4.67 8.41
CA LEU A 43 0.66 -3.72 9.52
C LEU A 43 2.00 -3.70 10.24
N GLU A 44 2.44 -2.51 10.65
CA GLU A 44 3.59 -2.30 11.52
C GLU A 44 3.16 -1.52 12.77
N PRO A 45 3.61 -1.91 13.97
CA PRO A 45 3.35 -1.13 15.18
C PRO A 45 3.92 0.28 15.07
N HIS A 46 3.14 1.27 15.53
CA HIS A 46 3.52 2.68 15.55
C HIS A 46 3.12 3.33 16.87
N GLU A 47 3.78 4.43 17.25
CA GLU A 47 3.50 5.12 18.52
C GLU A 47 2.02 5.52 18.67
N LEU A 48 1.36 5.83 17.55
CA LEU A 48 -0.04 6.27 17.50
C LEU A 48 -1.04 5.12 17.30
N GLY A 49 -0.60 3.90 17.01
CA GLY A 49 -1.45 2.77 16.66
C GLY A 49 -0.73 1.76 15.76
N ASN A 50 -1.26 1.51 14.56
CA ASN A 50 -0.58 0.70 13.54
C ASN A 50 -0.45 1.48 12.23
N VAL A 51 0.72 1.43 11.59
CA VAL A 51 0.85 1.81 10.18
C VAL A 51 0.39 0.63 9.34
N VAL A 52 -0.57 0.87 8.46
CA VAL A 52 -0.96 -0.07 7.41
C VAL A 52 -0.25 0.36 6.14
N VAL A 53 0.43 -0.57 5.48
CA VAL A 53 1.09 -0.32 4.20
C VAL A 53 0.40 -1.13 3.13
N VAL A 54 0.10 -0.47 2.00
CA VAL A 54 -0.39 -1.09 0.78
C VAL A 54 0.66 -0.87 -0.30
N MET A 55 1.23 -1.96 -0.79
CA MET A 55 2.27 -1.94 -1.80
C MET A 55 1.84 -2.67 -3.07
N LEU A 56 2.16 -2.08 -4.22
CA LEU A 56 2.19 -2.75 -5.51
C LEU A 56 3.62 -2.79 -6.02
N ALA A 57 4.11 -3.98 -6.35
CA ALA A 57 5.42 -4.18 -6.94
C ALA A 57 5.30 -4.74 -8.35
N THR A 58 6.17 -4.28 -9.25
CA THR A 58 6.34 -4.89 -10.58
C THR A 58 7.67 -5.58 -10.62
N ASN A 59 7.69 -6.89 -10.90
CA ASN A 59 8.93 -7.62 -11.09
C ASN A 59 9.20 -7.76 -12.58
N LYS A 60 10.09 -6.92 -13.11
CA LYS A 60 10.69 -7.12 -14.43
C LYS A 60 12.06 -7.78 -14.25
N LEU A 61 12.53 -8.48 -15.28
CA LEU A 61 13.73 -9.34 -15.25
C LEU A 61 14.98 -8.73 -14.57
N PHE A 62 15.10 -7.39 -14.51
CA PHE A 62 16.21 -6.67 -13.88
C PHE A 62 15.81 -5.43 -13.07
N ILE A 63 14.51 -5.11 -12.97
CA ILE A 63 14.03 -3.89 -12.29
C ILE A 63 12.77 -4.26 -11.50
N SER A 64 12.82 -4.03 -10.20
CA SER A 64 11.64 -4.03 -9.35
C SER A 64 11.24 -2.59 -9.03
N ASN A 65 10.09 -2.14 -9.52
CA ASN A 65 9.49 -0.89 -9.04
C ASN A 65 8.48 -1.22 -7.95
N LYS A 66 8.53 -0.49 -6.85
CA LYS A 66 7.56 -0.54 -5.75
C LYS A 66 6.83 0.80 -5.67
N TYR A 67 5.55 0.72 -5.39
CA TYR A 67 4.67 1.86 -5.20
C TYR A 67 3.88 1.63 -3.92
N CYS A 68 3.94 2.59 -2.99
CA CYS A 68 3.41 2.42 -1.65
C CYS A 68 2.47 3.58 -1.29
N LEU A 69 1.38 3.25 -0.60
CA LEU A 69 0.59 4.19 0.18
C LEU A 69 0.30 3.57 1.53
N GLY A 70 0.03 4.40 2.53
CA GLY A 70 -0.28 3.91 3.86
C GLY A 70 -1.40 4.66 4.54
N LEU A 71 -1.68 4.20 5.75
CA LEU A 71 -2.42 4.95 6.74
C LEU A 71 -1.93 4.63 8.16
N ILE A 72 -2.09 5.55 9.09
CA ILE A 72 -2.04 5.25 10.52
C ILE A 72 -3.47 4.94 10.96
N GLN A 73 -3.70 3.72 11.44
CA GLN A 73 -4.91 3.36 12.16
C GLN A 73 -4.67 3.64 13.64
N ALA A 74 -5.11 4.81 14.09
CA ALA A 74 -4.87 5.27 15.45
C ALA A 74 -5.73 4.52 16.46
N ASN A 75 -5.27 4.49 17.72
CA ASN A 75 -5.97 3.77 18.80
C ASN A 75 -7.38 4.33 19.11
N ASP A 76 -7.66 5.56 18.70
CA ASP A 76 -8.97 6.21 18.83
C ASP A 76 -9.94 5.88 17.68
N GLY A 77 -9.51 5.07 16.71
CA GLY A 77 -10.28 4.67 15.53
C GLY A 77 -10.20 5.65 14.37
N THR A 78 -9.41 6.72 14.48
CA THR A 78 -9.14 7.62 13.35
C THR A 78 -8.13 7.01 12.37
N ASN A 79 -8.25 7.39 11.10
CA ASN A 79 -7.31 6.98 10.05
C ASN A 79 -6.63 8.23 9.48
N GLU A 80 -5.31 8.30 9.58
CA GLU A 80 -4.50 9.33 8.94
C GLU A 80 -3.87 8.75 7.67
N LEU A 81 -4.10 9.36 6.52
CA LEU A 81 -3.59 8.86 5.24
C LEU A 81 -2.12 9.26 5.07
N LEU A 82 -1.28 8.31 4.66
CA LEU A 82 0.14 8.52 4.39
C LEU A 82 0.45 8.40 2.89
N SER A 83 1.21 9.36 2.37
CA SER A 83 1.83 9.31 1.04
C SER A 83 3.07 8.40 1.03
N ASN A 84 3.60 8.15 -0.16
CA ASN A 84 4.84 7.40 -0.33
C ASN A 84 6.03 8.09 0.37
N GLU A 85 6.12 9.42 0.28
CA GLU A 85 7.17 10.22 0.92
C GLU A 85 7.08 10.14 2.45
N GLN A 86 5.87 10.19 3.01
CA GLN A 86 5.67 10.08 4.45
C GLN A 86 6.01 8.68 4.97
N LEU A 87 5.72 7.63 4.19
CA LEU A 87 6.16 6.28 4.51
C LEU A 87 7.69 6.17 4.51
N TRP A 88 8.36 6.81 3.56
CA TRP A 88 9.81 6.84 3.50
C TRP A 88 10.45 7.53 4.71
N GLU A 89 9.84 8.62 5.19
CA GLU A 89 10.29 9.35 6.38
C GLU A 89 10.27 8.49 7.65
N ILE A 90 9.36 7.50 7.72
CA ILE A 90 9.26 6.55 8.84
C ILE A 90 10.00 5.23 8.58
N GLY A 91 10.80 5.15 7.52
CA GLY A 91 11.66 4.00 7.21
C GLY A 91 10.94 2.85 6.49
N ILE A 92 9.75 3.08 5.95
CA ILE A 92 9.02 2.11 5.13
C ILE A 92 9.37 2.36 3.65
N PRO A 93 10.08 1.43 2.99
CA PRO A 93 10.61 1.62 1.64
C PRO A 93 9.60 1.37 0.51
#